data_AF-A0A7X5WUJ2-F1
#
_entry.id   AF-A0A7X5WUJ2-F1
#
_cell.length_a   1.000
_cell.length_b   1.000
_cell.length_c   1.000
_cell.angle_alpha   90.00
_cell.angle_beta   90.00
_cell.angle_gamma   90.00
#
_symmetry.space_group_name_H-M   'P 1'
#
loop_
_entity.id
_entity.type
_entity.pdbx_description
1 polymer ?
#
loop_
_entity_poly.entity_id
_entity_poly.type
_entity_poly.pdbx_seq_one_letter_code
_entity_poly.pdbx_strand_id
1 'polypeptide(L)' 'MVVKGKKRRDAAGRFDRTATYSPAEAIGLVKALASASFDESVEAALSL' A
#
# COMPACT_ATOMS: atom_id res chain seq x y z
N MET A 1 -4.97 -20.75 -7.65
CA MET A 1 -5.51 -19.38 -7.64
C MET A 1 -5.40 -18.82 -6.23
N VAL A 2 -4.43 -17.93 -5.96
CA VAL A 2 -4.15 -17.44 -4.60
C VAL A 2 -5.24 -16.44 -4.19
N VAL A 3 -6.05 -16.80 -3.21
CA VAL A 3 -7.11 -15.94 -2.70
C VAL A 3 -6.44 -14.84 -1.86
N LYS A 4 -6.22 -13.65 -2.42
CA LYS A 4 -5.73 -12.50 -1.64
C LYS A 4 -6.66 -12.31 -0.44
N GLY A 5 -6.10 -12.38 0.77
CA GLY A 5 -6.87 -12.21 2.01
C GLY A 5 -7.68 -10.91 1.99
N LYS A 6 -8.85 -10.89 2.65
CA LYS A 6 -9.79 -9.75 2.63
C LYS A 6 -9.10 -8.40 2.90
N LYS A 7 -8.17 -8.35 3.85
CA LYS A 7 -7.37 -7.16 4.19
C LYS A 7 -6.59 -6.59 3.00
N ARG A 8 -5.99 -7.47 2.19
CA ARG A 8 -5.23 -7.05 1.00
C ARG A 8 -6.13 -6.54 -0.13
N ARG A 9 -7.34 -7.09 -0.26
CA ARG A 9 -8.33 -6.59 -1.22
C ARG A 9 -8.85 -5.21 -0.83
N ASP A 10 -9.12 -5.00 0.46
CA ASP A 10 -9.58 -3.72 1.01
C ASP A 10 -8.53 -2.61 0.81
N ALA A 11 -7.28 -2.89 1.18
CA ALA A 11 -6.17 -1.96 0.95
C ALA A 11 -6.01 -1.60 -0.54
N ALA A 12 -6.18 -2.57 -1.45
CA ALA A 12 -6.06 -2.34 -2.89
C ALA A 12 -7.15 -1.44 -3.50
N GLY A 13 -8.25 -1.19 -2.79
CA GLY A 13 -9.30 -0.25 -3.22
C GLY A 13 -9.14 1.15 -2.63
N ARG A 14 -8.20 1.34 -1.69
CA ARG A 14 -7.99 2.60 -0.95
C ARG A 14 -6.93 3.52 -1.55
N PHE A 15 -6.23 3.07 -2.59
CA PHE A 15 -5.26 3.88 -3.33
C PHE A 15 -5.43 3.68 -4.84
N ASP A 16 -5.27 4.75 -5.60
CA ASP A 16 -5.23 4.70 -7.06
C ASP A 16 -3.81 4.31 -7.53
N ARG A 17 -3.69 3.28 -8.37
CA ARG A 17 -2.41 2.82 -8.93
C ARG A 17 -1.91 3.67 -10.10
N THR A 18 -2.78 4.48 -10.68
CA THR A 18 -2.48 5.34 -11.84
C THR A 18 -2.15 6.77 -11.43
N ALA A 19 -2.52 7.17 -10.21
CA ALA A 19 -2.21 8.48 -9.67
C ALA A 19 -0.74 8.58 -9.24
N THR A 20 -0.10 9.71 -9.56
CA THR A 20 1.22 10.05 -9.05
C THR A 20 1.07 10.84 -7.75
N TYR A 21 1.45 10.22 -6.63
CA TYR A 21 1.46 10.89 -5.34
C TYR A 21 2.82 11.55 -5.09
N SER A 22 2.81 12.66 -4.36
CA SER A 22 4.04 13.20 -3.80
C SER A 22 4.65 12.21 -2.79
N PRO A 23 5.97 12.21 -2.57
CA PRO A 23 6.62 11.25 -1.66
C PRO A 23 6.03 11.27 -0.24
N ALA A 24 5.70 12.46 0.28
CA ALA A 24 5.12 12.60 1.61
C ALA A 24 3.71 11.99 1.70
N GLU A 25 2.87 12.21 0.68
CA GLU A 25 1.52 11.63 0.61
C GLU A 25 1.56 10.12 0.41
N ALA A 26 2.49 9.64 -0.42
CA ALA A 26 2.68 8.21 -0.65
C ALA A 26 3.02 7.47 0.66
N ILE A 27 3.94 8.03 1.47
CA ILE A 27 4.29 7.45 2.77
C ILE A 27 3.11 7.49 3.75
N GLY A 28 2.35 8.60 3.77
CA GLY A 28 1.15 8.72 4.60
C GLY A 28 0.08 7.70 4.24
N LEU A 29 -0.17 7.50 2.94
CA LEU A 29 -1.09 6.49 2.43
C LEU A 29 -0.63 5.07 2.80
N VAL A 30 0.64 4.73 2.58
CA VAL A 30 1.16 3.39 2.91
C VAL A 30 1.03 3.11 4.41
N LYS A 31 1.32 4.10 5.27
CA LYS A 31 1.11 3.96 6.72
C LYS A 31 -0.37 3.78 7.11
N ALA A 32 -1.28 4.46 6.44
CA ALA A 32 -2.72 4.29 6.68
C ALA A 32 -3.26 2.94 6.19
N LEU A 33 -2.57 2.32 5.23
CA LEU A 33 -2.90 1.00 4.68
C LEU A 33 -2.31 -0.15 5.49
N ALA A 34 -1.34 0.12 6.38
CA ALA A 34 -0.79 -0.86 7.31
C ALA A 34 -1.90 -1.40 8.21
N SER A 35 -2.27 -2.66 7.98
CA SER A 35 -3.39 -3.34 8.66
C SER A 35 -2.89 -4.31 9.73
N ALA A 36 -1.59 -4.52 9.82
CA ALA A 36 -1.00 -5.33 10.86
C ALA A 36 -0.72 -4.48 12.11
N SER A 37 -0.80 -5.12 13.29
CA SER A 37 -0.53 -4.46 14.58
C SER A 37 0.98 -4.36 14.89
N PHE A 38 1.86 -4.56 13.91
CA PHE A 38 3.31 -4.48 14.05
C PHE A 38 3.87 -3.41 13.11
N ASP A 39 5.12 -3.00 13.33
CA ASP A 39 5.81 -2.02 12.49
C ASP A 39 6.10 -2.62 11.11
N GLU A 40 5.24 -2.32 10.13
CA GLU A 40 5.37 -2.82 8.75
C GLU A 40 6.44 -2.01 7.98
N SER A 41 7.36 -2.71 7.32
CA SER A 41 8.38 -2.10 6.46
C SER A 41 7.77 -1.54 5.17
N VAL A 42 8.16 -0.32 4.80
CA VAL A 42 7.77 0.33 3.54
C VAL A 42 8.84 0.07 2.47
N GLU A 43 8.45 -0.56 1.35
CA GLU A 43 9.35 -0.82 0.21
C GLU A 43 9.00 0.06 -1.01
N ALA A 44 10.03 0.46 -1.76
CA ALA A 44 9.89 1.18 -3.02
C ALA A 44 10.37 0.30 -4.19
N ALA A 45 9.48 0.03 -5.14
CA ALA A 45 9.80 -0.73 -6.36
C ALA A 45 10.14 0.23 -7.50
N LEU A 46 11.35 0.12 -8.05
CA LEU A 46 11.82 0.89 -9.20
C LEU A 46 12.18 -0.06 -10.34
N SER A 47 11.62 0.15 -11.52
CA SER A 47 11.97 -0.60 -12.73
C SER A 47 12.96 0.24 -13.53
N LEU A 48 14.23 -0.18 -13.53
CA LEU A 48 15.35 0.49 -14.19
C LEU A 48 15.62 -0.12 -15.57
#